data_AF-A0A378YJQ9-F1
#
_entry.id   AF-A0A378YJQ9-F1
#
_cell.length_a   1.000
_cell.length_b   1.000
_cell.length_c   1.000
_cell.angle_alpha   90.00
_cell.angle_beta   90.00
_cell.angle_gamma   90.00
#
_symmetry.space_group_name_H-M   'P 1'
#
loop_
_entity.id
_entity.type
_entity.pdbx_description
1 polymer ?
#
loop_
_entity_poly.entity_id
_entity_poly.type
_entity_poly.pdbx_seq_one_letter_code
_entity_poly.pdbx_strand_id
1 'polypeptide(L)'
;MRLRYHRLAAVALAATAIVSAGCSDGSKDPARDFGPYPSERIDDDYDDRPSRARGILVESLRLGEHLVYADEIDSALTVGRGGGVIANHTGVASMISGPQRSALDGYPVLGAFGAIAADRDYGGEQTETMLSISLIALPDEQTAAAAAAAMARADFETNADNVPVAVDAYPTALSHWRPGVPTIGSWLTWKSVVIRIYARIPEPNLERLVEMATQAYRAQLANLESFTPTPEAELPSLRLDPDNLLPRLVKTGDYIPDDRDFAVYSPRTFALLVGKPTEALAAYSTHGITAIGVSHNKFLFRLADPARADEAVEYLASGDEQLEYVPMSGVSGLEGVTCYRAQQPSTMQKEARRFRCLIARGDAVARVFSNQESDVRQLAAAQYAALGDER
;
A
#
# COMPACT_ATOMS: atom_id res chain seq x y z
N MET A 1 10.32 -43.83 34.74
CA MET A 1 9.02 -44.49 34.49
C MET A 1 9.01 -44.87 33.01
N ARG A 2 9.26 -46.16 32.72
CA ARG A 2 9.32 -46.72 31.36
C ARG A 2 7.93 -47.26 31.02
N LEU A 3 7.43 -46.99 29.82
CA LEU A 3 6.39 -47.83 29.21
C LEU A 3 6.85 -48.19 27.79
N ARG A 4 6.94 -49.51 27.59
CA ARG A 4 7.36 -50.23 26.40
C ARG A 4 6.13 -50.91 25.77
N TYR A 5 6.29 -51.28 24.49
CA TYR A 5 5.57 -52.31 23.72
C TYR A 5 4.20 -51.88 23.15
N HIS A 6 3.79 -52.24 21.92
CA HIS A 6 4.07 -53.45 21.14
C HIS A 6 4.21 -53.21 19.63
N ARG A 7 5.03 -54.07 19.01
CA ARG A 7 5.11 -54.38 17.58
C ARG A 7 3.83 -55.09 17.13
N LEU A 8 3.38 -54.85 15.89
CA LEU A 8 2.80 -55.90 15.04
C LEU A 8 3.00 -55.49 13.57
N ALA A 9 3.74 -56.35 12.87
CA ALA A 9 3.92 -56.33 11.43
C ALA A 9 2.75 -57.07 10.77
N ALA A 10 2.28 -56.57 9.63
CA ALA A 10 1.49 -57.36 8.68
C ALA A 10 1.98 -57.04 7.26
N VAL A 11 2.62 -58.05 6.68
CA VAL A 11 2.98 -58.15 5.26
C VAL A 11 1.73 -58.62 4.51
N ALA A 12 1.38 -57.96 3.40
CA ALA A 12 0.48 -58.52 2.40
C ALA A 12 1.03 -58.25 0.99
N LEU A 13 1.23 -59.34 0.26
CA LEU A 13 1.80 -59.45 -1.07
C LEU A 13 0.73 -59.19 -2.16
N ALA A 14 1.12 -58.41 -3.17
CA ALA A 14 0.85 -58.51 -4.61
C ALA A 14 -0.56 -58.85 -5.16
N ALA A 15 -1.06 -57.94 -6.02
CA ALA A 15 -1.73 -58.32 -7.26
C ALA A 15 -1.36 -57.32 -8.37
N THR A 16 -0.57 -57.81 -9.32
CA THR A 16 -0.13 -57.13 -10.54
C THR A 16 -1.27 -57.15 -11.56
N ALA A 17 -1.73 -55.98 -12.00
CA ALA A 17 -2.60 -55.86 -13.18
C ALA A 17 -1.85 -55.09 -14.27
N ILE A 18 -1.45 -55.84 -15.30
CA ILE A 18 -0.92 -55.34 -16.56
C ILE A 18 -2.13 -54.77 -17.34
N VAL A 19 -2.11 -53.47 -17.65
CA VAL A 19 -2.97 -52.90 -18.69
C VAL A 19 -2.09 -52.25 -19.74
N SER A 20 -2.27 -52.81 -20.94
CA SER A 20 -1.77 -52.48 -22.27
C SER A 20 -1.36 -51.03 -22.54
N ALA A 21 -0.20 -50.92 -23.19
CA ALA A 21 0.25 -49.76 -23.95
C ALA A 21 -0.79 -49.35 -24.99
N GLY A 22 -1.31 -48.13 -24.85
CA GLY A 22 -1.87 -47.35 -25.94
C GLY A 22 -0.87 -46.27 -26.31
N CYS A 23 -0.17 -46.44 -27.43
CA CYS A 23 0.55 -45.34 -28.06
C CYS A 23 -0.48 -44.32 -28.53
N SER A 24 -0.52 -43.15 -27.89
CA SER A 24 -0.99 -41.94 -28.54
C SER A 24 0.21 -41.03 -28.72
N ASP A 25 0.72 -40.99 -29.95
CA ASP A 25 1.48 -39.86 -30.46
C ASP A 25 0.50 -38.67 -30.51
N GLY A 26 0.44 -37.94 -29.42
CA GLY A 26 -0.10 -36.60 -29.33
C GLY A 26 0.97 -35.77 -28.66
N SER A 27 1.37 -34.67 -29.29
CA SER A 27 2.32 -33.72 -28.73
C SER A 27 1.90 -33.37 -27.29
N LYS A 28 2.61 -33.95 -26.32
CA LYS A 28 2.55 -33.49 -24.95
C LYS A 28 3.24 -32.15 -24.94
N ASP A 29 2.47 -31.08 -25.07
CA ASP A 29 2.83 -29.87 -24.33
C ASP A 29 2.92 -30.35 -22.86
N PRO A 30 4.11 -30.38 -22.22
CA PRO A 30 4.19 -30.84 -20.85
C PRO A 30 3.22 -29.98 -20.05
N ALA A 31 2.24 -30.61 -19.41
CA ALA A 31 1.26 -29.91 -18.58
C ALA A 31 2.01 -28.90 -17.71
N ARG A 32 1.65 -27.61 -17.85
CA ARG A 32 2.36 -26.52 -17.18
C ARG A 32 2.32 -26.77 -15.67
N ASP A 33 3.49 -26.72 -15.03
CA ASP A 33 3.59 -26.93 -13.59
C ASP A 33 3.17 -25.64 -12.86
N PHE A 34 1.94 -25.66 -12.34
CA PHE A 34 1.39 -24.58 -11.52
C PHE A 34 1.65 -24.79 -10.02
N GLY A 35 2.28 -25.91 -9.63
CA GLY A 35 2.46 -26.25 -8.22
C GLY A 35 1.12 -26.30 -7.46
N PRO A 36 1.02 -25.70 -6.26
CA PRO A 36 -0.21 -25.67 -5.47
C PRO A 36 -1.19 -24.57 -5.88
N TYR A 37 -0.85 -23.74 -6.88
CA TYR A 37 -1.59 -22.52 -7.20
C TYR A 37 -2.78 -22.81 -8.14
N PRO A 38 -3.91 -22.11 -7.94
CA PRO A 38 -5.00 -22.16 -8.92
C PRO A 38 -4.53 -21.54 -10.25
N SER A 39 -4.88 -22.18 -11.36
CA SER A 39 -4.60 -21.70 -12.72
C SER A 39 -5.75 -20.90 -13.33
N GLU A 40 -6.86 -20.77 -12.61
CA GLU A 40 -8.09 -20.11 -13.03
C GLU A 40 -8.38 -18.91 -12.12
N ARG A 41 -9.05 -17.91 -12.68
CA ARG A 41 -9.53 -16.74 -11.93
C ARG A 41 -10.62 -17.15 -10.93
N ILE A 42 -10.60 -16.56 -9.74
CA ILE A 42 -11.63 -16.76 -8.70
C ILE A 42 -12.31 -15.42 -8.47
N ASP A 43 -13.57 -15.33 -8.91
CA ASP A 43 -14.41 -14.14 -8.82
C ASP A 43 -15.42 -14.21 -7.67
N ASP A 44 -16.03 -13.06 -7.39
CA ASP A 44 -17.23 -12.87 -6.55
C ASP A 44 -17.16 -13.41 -5.11
N ASP A 45 -15.96 -13.57 -4.56
CA ASP A 45 -15.74 -14.19 -3.24
C ASP A 45 -15.32 -13.20 -2.14
N TYR A 46 -15.09 -11.92 -2.47
CA TYR A 46 -14.83 -10.88 -1.46
C TYR A 46 -15.65 -9.60 -1.62
N ASP A 47 -15.74 -8.96 -2.79
CA ASP A 47 -16.14 -7.54 -2.85
C ASP A 47 -17.66 -7.25 -2.92
N ASP A 48 -18.51 -8.28 -2.96
CA ASP A 48 -19.92 -8.08 -3.33
C ASP A 48 -20.90 -7.96 -2.16
N ARG A 49 -20.39 -7.99 -0.92
CA ARG A 49 -21.20 -7.86 0.29
C ARG A 49 -20.84 -6.60 1.07
N PRO A 50 -21.83 -5.95 1.72
CA PRO A 50 -21.55 -4.82 2.60
C PRO A 50 -20.55 -5.17 3.69
N SER A 51 -19.53 -4.34 3.87
CA SER A 51 -18.48 -4.54 4.86
C SER A 51 -17.94 -3.21 5.35
N ARG A 52 -18.22 -2.88 6.62
CA ARG A 52 -17.67 -1.67 7.25
C ARG A 52 -16.14 -1.69 7.28
N ALA A 53 -15.55 -2.86 7.54
CA ALA A 53 -14.11 -3.06 7.55
C ALA A 53 -13.46 -2.67 6.21
N ARG A 54 -14.06 -3.13 5.10
CA ARG A 54 -13.62 -2.76 3.75
C ARG A 54 -13.88 -1.30 3.46
N GLY A 55 -15.07 -0.81 3.81
CA GLY A 55 -15.43 0.59 3.63
C GLY A 55 -14.42 1.56 4.23
N ILE A 56 -13.94 1.28 5.44
CA ILE A 56 -12.88 2.10 6.08
C ILE A 56 -11.60 2.10 5.23
N LEU A 57 -11.17 0.92 4.76
CA LEU A 57 -9.99 0.83 3.90
C LEU A 57 -10.17 1.63 2.61
N VAL A 58 -11.32 1.51 1.94
CA VAL A 58 -11.59 2.24 0.70
C VAL A 58 -11.62 3.75 0.93
N GLU A 59 -12.27 4.22 1.98
CA GLU A 59 -12.28 5.65 2.32
C GLU A 59 -10.86 6.15 2.65
N SER A 60 -10.04 5.38 3.37
CA SER A 60 -8.63 5.69 3.59
C SER A 60 -7.85 5.80 2.27
N LEU A 61 -8.06 4.88 1.33
CA LEU A 61 -7.36 4.92 0.03
C LEU A 61 -7.80 6.12 -0.82
N ARG A 62 -9.10 6.47 -0.80
CA ARG A 62 -9.65 7.68 -1.44
C ARG A 62 -9.08 8.96 -0.84
N LEU A 63 -8.91 9.03 0.49
CA LEU A 63 -8.21 10.15 1.12
C LEU A 63 -6.77 10.29 0.62
N GLY A 64 -6.09 9.16 0.37
CA GLY A 64 -4.74 9.17 -0.21
C GLY A 64 -4.67 9.80 -1.60
N GLU A 65 -5.73 9.72 -2.41
CA GLU A 65 -5.80 10.39 -3.72
C GLU A 65 -5.84 11.91 -3.57
N HIS A 66 -6.43 12.37 -2.47
CA HIS A 66 -6.55 13.77 -2.13
C HIS A 66 -5.46 14.27 -1.17
N LEU A 67 -4.47 13.45 -0.81
CA LEU A 67 -3.30 13.93 -0.08
C LEU A 67 -2.37 14.70 -1.05
N VAL A 68 -1.87 15.85 -0.60
CA VAL A 68 -0.88 16.62 -1.36
C VAL A 68 0.52 16.03 -1.21
N TYR A 69 1.34 16.16 -2.25
CA TYR A 69 2.74 15.76 -2.19
C TYR A 69 3.53 16.89 -1.55
N ALA A 70 4.50 16.54 -0.71
CA ALA A 70 5.20 17.55 0.08
C ALA A 70 6.08 18.50 -0.76
N ASP A 71 6.54 18.06 -1.92
CA ASP A 71 7.28 18.89 -2.88
C ASP A 71 6.42 19.93 -3.60
N GLU A 72 5.08 19.78 -3.57
CA GLU A 72 4.14 20.84 -3.95
C GLU A 72 4.10 21.99 -2.91
N ILE A 73 4.59 21.74 -1.69
CA ILE A 73 4.61 22.70 -0.56
C ILE A 73 6.00 23.30 -0.39
N ASP A 74 7.03 22.47 -0.41
CA ASP A 74 8.44 22.86 -0.38
C ASP A 74 9.23 21.91 -1.29
N SER A 75 9.77 22.44 -2.39
CA SER A 75 10.43 21.65 -3.44
C SER A 75 11.66 20.86 -2.98
N ALA A 76 12.18 21.11 -1.77
CA ALA A 76 13.22 20.28 -1.18
C ALA A 76 12.71 18.91 -0.69
N LEU A 77 11.41 18.78 -0.37
CA LEU A 77 10.81 17.61 0.27
C LEU A 77 10.51 16.46 -0.70
N THR A 78 11.55 16.00 -1.40
CA THR A 78 11.44 14.97 -2.45
C THR A 78 11.54 13.54 -1.93
N VAL A 79 11.99 13.33 -0.69
CA VAL A 79 12.22 11.99 -0.14
C VAL A 79 11.01 11.55 0.68
N GLY A 80 10.30 10.54 0.20
CA GLY A 80 9.24 9.84 0.92
C GLY A 80 9.79 9.07 2.12
N ARG A 81 9.20 9.30 3.29
CA ARG A 81 9.55 8.70 4.59
C ARG A 81 8.50 7.71 5.07
N GLY A 82 7.70 7.21 4.14
CA GLY A 82 6.54 6.39 4.41
C GLY A 82 5.25 7.17 4.20
N GLY A 83 4.26 6.47 3.70
CA GLY A 83 2.88 6.88 3.56
C GLY A 83 1.99 5.66 3.67
N GLY A 84 0.69 5.85 3.82
CA GLY A 84 -0.25 4.76 3.85
C GLY A 84 -1.49 5.02 4.67
N VAL A 85 -2.27 3.95 4.77
CA VAL A 85 -3.51 3.90 5.54
C VAL A 85 -3.17 4.01 7.02
N ILE A 86 -3.77 5.02 7.66
CA ILE A 86 -3.67 5.25 9.10
C ILE A 86 -4.84 4.59 9.83
N ALA A 87 -6.03 4.51 9.22
CA ALA A 87 -7.17 3.84 9.84
C ALA A 87 -7.66 2.68 8.97
N ASN A 88 -7.77 1.51 9.60
CA ASN A 88 -8.36 0.33 8.99
C ASN A 88 -9.32 -0.34 9.98
N HIS A 89 -9.79 -1.55 9.66
CA HIS A 89 -10.74 -2.27 10.48
C HIS A 89 -10.22 -2.68 11.87
N THR A 90 -8.90 -2.62 12.08
CA THR A 90 -8.25 -2.87 13.38
C THR A 90 -8.14 -1.61 14.25
N GLY A 91 -8.46 -0.44 13.70
CA GLY A 91 -8.39 0.86 14.37
C GLY A 91 -7.41 1.82 13.72
N VAL A 92 -6.92 2.78 14.51
CA VAL A 92 -5.97 3.81 14.08
C VAL A 92 -4.52 3.37 14.37
N ALA A 93 -3.73 3.26 13.32
CA ALA A 93 -2.34 2.80 13.28
C ALA A 93 -1.33 3.98 13.31
N SER A 94 -0.13 3.76 12.75
CA SER A 94 1.05 4.65 12.86
C SER A 94 0.89 6.04 12.21
N MET A 95 1.94 6.87 12.24
CA MET A 95 1.99 8.29 11.76
C MET A 95 1.28 9.31 12.65
N ILE A 96 0.52 8.86 13.65
CA ILE A 96 -0.07 9.68 14.70
C ILE A 96 0.54 9.29 16.07
N SER A 97 0.82 10.26 16.94
CA SER A 97 1.43 10.00 18.24
C SER A 97 0.52 9.17 19.16
N GLY A 98 1.08 8.45 20.13
CA GLY A 98 0.30 7.67 21.11
C GLY A 98 -0.81 8.47 21.81
N PRO A 99 -0.51 9.67 22.34
CA PRO A 99 -1.52 10.55 22.94
C PRO A 99 -2.66 10.93 21.99
N GLN A 100 -2.32 11.30 20.74
CA GLN A 100 -3.32 11.65 19.73
C GLN A 100 -4.19 10.44 19.33
N ARG A 101 -3.60 9.24 19.20
CA ARG A 101 -4.37 8.01 18.95
C ARG A 101 -5.34 7.72 20.09
N SER A 102 -4.88 7.81 21.33
CA SER A 102 -5.73 7.63 22.51
C SER A 102 -6.88 8.64 22.55
N ALA A 103 -6.64 9.87 22.11
CA ALA A 103 -7.67 10.90 22.00
C ALA A 103 -8.70 10.59 20.88
N LEU A 104 -8.28 9.90 19.81
CA LEU A 104 -9.15 9.49 18.71
C LEU A 104 -10.00 8.25 19.01
N ASP A 105 -9.62 7.41 19.98
CA ASP A 105 -10.32 6.15 20.29
C ASP A 105 -11.82 6.33 20.60
N GLY A 106 -12.22 7.51 21.07
CA GLY A 106 -13.62 7.86 21.34
C GLY A 106 -14.44 8.30 20.12
N TYR A 107 -13.84 8.36 18.93
CA TYR A 107 -14.46 8.93 17.73
C TYR A 107 -14.65 7.88 16.62
N PRO A 108 -15.78 7.91 15.89
CA PRO A 108 -16.03 7.03 14.76
C PRO A 108 -15.20 7.43 13.54
N VAL A 109 -13.93 7.01 13.47
CA VAL A 109 -13.09 7.22 12.29
C VAL A 109 -13.63 6.38 11.12
N LEU A 110 -13.91 7.05 10.00
CA LEU A 110 -14.44 6.44 8.78
C LEU A 110 -13.34 6.11 7.76
N GLY A 111 -12.19 6.77 7.86
CA GLY A 111 -11.00 6.53 7.05
C GLY A 111 -9.89 7.47 7.46
N ALA A 112 -8.63 7.09 7.26
CA ALA A 112 -7.50 7.97 7.47
C ALA A 112 -6.29 7.54 6.64
N PHE A 113 -5.59 8.51 6.07
CA PHE A 113 -4.38 8.30 5.27
C PHE A 113 -3.38 9.41 5.58
N GLY A 114 -2.09 9.11 5.47
CA GLY A 114 -1.06 10.14 5.58
C GLY A 114 0.23 9.78 4.89
N ALA A 115 1.09 10.77 4.77
CA ALA A 115 2.43 10.62 4.24
C ALA A 115 3.40 11.52 4.99
N ILE A 116 4.65 11.11 4.95
CA ILE A 116 5.78 11.84 5.50
C ILE A 116 6.78 12.04 4.38
N ALA A 117 7.31 13.24 4.24
CA ALA A 117 8.41 13.53 3.35
C ALA A 117 9.50 14.32 4.08
N ALA A 118 10.71 14.26 3.54
CA ALA A 118 11.87 14.98 4.04
C ALA A 118 12.75 15.48 2.89
N ASP A 119 13.72 16.33 3.24
CA ASP A 119 14.73 16.83 2.31
C ASP A 119 15.89 15.84 2.05
N ARG A 120 15.93 14.70 2.75
CA ARG A 120 17.01 13.69 2.65
C ARG A 120 16.58 12.31 3.16
N ASP A 121 17.43 11.29 2.92
CA ASP A 121 17.27 9.89 3.38
C ASP A 121 17.64 9.66 4.86
N TYR A 122 17.35 8.47 5.40
CA TYR A 122 17.39 8.19 6.85
C TYR A 122 18.86 7.95 7.19
N GLY A 123 19.41 8.67 8.17
CA GLY A 123 20.81 8.47 8.60
C GLY A 123 21.68 9.72 8.65
N GLY A 124 21.13 10.93 8.51
CA GLY A 124 21.82 12.18 8.88
C GLY A 124 21.66 12.52 10.37
N GLU A 125 22.53 13.39 10.90
CA GLU A 125 22.25 14.11 12.17
C GLU A 125 20.87 14.82 12.07
N GLN A 126 20.22 15.14 13.20
CA GLN A 126 18.82 15.61 13.31
C GLN A 126 18.52 17.00 12.68
N THR A 127 19.12 17.33 11.54
CA THR A 127 19.07 18.60 10.82
C THR A 127 18.27 18.51 9.52
N GLU A 128 17.26 17.64 9.46
CA GLU A 128 16.38 17.49 8.29
C GLU A 128 15.16 18.41 8.35
N THR A 129 14.71 18.86 7.18
CA THR A 129 13.36 19.39 7.01
C THR A 129 12.42 18.23 6.73
N MET A 130 11.32 18.14 7.47
CA MET A 130 10.34 17.07 7.33
C MET A 130 8.92 17.63 7.46
N LEU A 131 8.01 17.09 6.64
CA LEU A 131 6.59 17.38 6.70
C LEU A 131 5.81 16.07 6.75
N SER A 132 4.87 15.99 7.67
CA SER A 132 3.90 14.90 7.80
C SER A 132 2.51 15.49 7.69
N ILE A 133 1.72 14.97 6.75
CA ILE A 133 0.33 15.37 6.53
C ILE A 133 -0.54 14.13 6.71
N SER A 134 -1.66 14.29 7.40
CA SER A 134 -2.65 13.23 7.55
C SER A 134 -4.06 13.78 7.39
N LEU A 135 -4.90 13.00 6.71
CA LEU A 135 -6.32 13.25 6.56
C LEU A 135 -7.09 12.19 7.33
N ILE A 136 -8.10 12.60 8.09
CA ILE A 136 -8.92 11.72 8.92
C ILE A 136 -10.38 12.07 8.66
N ALA A 137 -11.15 11.17 8.05
CA ALA A 137 -12.57 11.34 7.80
C ALA A 137 -13.42 10.87 9.00
N LEU A 138 -14.34 11.73 9.43
CA LEU A 138 -15.32 11.50 10.49
C LEU A 138 -16.75 11.61 9.90
N PRO A 139 -17.81 11.23 10.65
CA PRO A 139 -19.17 11.21 10.13
C PRO A 139 -19.73 12.57 9.76
N ASP A 140 -19.34 13.62 10.49
CA ASP A 140 -19.86 14.97 10.32
C ASP A 140 -18.85 16.03 10.81
N GLU A 141 -19.15 17.30 10.51
CA GLU A 141 -18.29 18.44 10.84
C GLU A 141 -18.12 18.63 12.36
N GLN A 142 -19.17 18.34 13.14
CA GLN A 142 -19.15 18.50 14.59
C GLN A 142 -18.19 17.48 15.23
N THR A 143 -18.28 16.23 14.78
CA THR A 143 -17.42 15.12 15.20
C THR A 143 -15.98 15.36 14.76
N ALA A 144 -15.76 15.87 13.55
CA ALA A 144 -14.44 16.26 13.08
C ALA A 144 -13.81 17.38 13.93
N ALA A 145 -14.57 18.43 14.25
CA ALA A 145 -14.11 19.52 15.11
C ALA A 145 -13.77 19.04 16.52
N ALA A 146 -14.61 18.18 17.10
CA ALA A 146 -14.37 17.60 18.41
C ALA A 146 -13.13 16.69 18.42
N ALA A 147 -12.96 15.84 17.39
CA ALA A 147 -11.79 14.97 17.24
C ALA A 147 -10.50 15.78 17.07
N ALA A 148 -10.50 16.81 16.21
CA ALA A 148 -9.36 17.71 16.03
C ALA A 148 -8.97 18.41 17.35
N ALA A 149 -9.95 18.91 18.10
CA ALA A 149 -9.71 19.53 19.39
C ALA A 149 -9.14 18.54 20.43
N ALA A 150 -9.65 17.32 20.47
CA ALA A 150 -9.15 16.28 21.36
C ALA A 150 -7.70 15.89 21.02
N MET A 151 -7.39 15.69 19.73
CA MET A 151 -6.04 15.42 19.26
C MET A 151 -5.07 16.56 19.58
N ALA A 152 -5.44 17.79 19.24
CA ALA A 152 -4.62 18.98 19.44
C ALA A 152 -4.33 19.21 20.94
N ARG A 153 -5.35 19.02 21.79
CA ARG A 153 -5.19 19.09 23.25
C ARG A 153 -4.27 18.00 23.77
N ALA A 154 -4.49 16.75 23.38
CA ALA A 154 -3.68 15.63 23.86
C ALA A 154 -2.21 15.76 23.46
N ASP A 155 -1.93 16.30 22.27
CA ASP A 155 -0.57 16.59 21.83
C ASP A 155 0.03 17.79 22.56
N PHE A 156 -0.73 18.87 22.74
CA PHE A 156 -0.32 20.05 23.52
C PHE A 156 0.06 19.68 24.96
N GLU A 157 -0.71 18.81 25.61
CA GLU A 157 -0.50 18.39 27.00
C GLU A 157 0.69 17.43 27.19
N THR A 158 1.33 16.97 26.11
CA THR A 158 2.55 16.14 26.23
C THR A 158 3.75 16.88 26.80
N ASN A 159 3.72 18.22 26.78
CA ASN A 159 4.79 19.04 27.33
C ASN A 159 4.25 20.38 27.85
N ALA A 160 4.58 20.72 29.11
CA ALA A 160 4.11 21.94 29.76
C ALA A 160 4.66 23.23 29.15
N ASP A 161 5.78 23.17 28.40
CA ASP A 161 6.38 24.33 27.73
C ASP A 161 5.75 24.59 26.35
N ASN A 162 4.81 23.75 25.90
CA ASN A 162 4.06 24.03 24.68
C ASN A 162 3.27 25.33 24.81
N VAL A 163 3.32 26.15 23.76
CA VAL A 163 2.57 27.41 23.67
C VAL A 163 1.68 27.39 22.43
N PRO A 164 0.46 27.96 22.50
CA PRO A 164 -0.40 28.08 21.33
C PRO A 164 0.23 29.00 20.29
N VAL A 165 -0.04 28.70 19.02
CA VAL A 165 0.47 29.42 17.87
C VAL A 165 -0.70 29.77 16.94
N ALA A 166 -0.76 31.03 16.51
CA ALA A 166 -1.71 31.45 15.49
C ALA A 166 -1.16 31.15 14.09
N VAL A 167 -2.04 30.69 13.21
CA VAL A 167 -1.78 30.59 11.77
C VAL A 167 -2.75 31.57 11.11
N ASP A 168 -2.33 32.82 10.89
CA ASP A 168 -3.24 33.93 10.61
C ASP A 168 -4.15 33.72 9.38
N ALA A 169 -3.66 33.02 8.36
CA ALA A 169 -4.44 32.67 7.17
C ALA A 169 -5.55 31.63 7.47
N TYR A 170 -5.43 30.89 8.57
CA TYR A 170 -6.31 29.81 9.01
C TYR A 170 -6.59 29.95 10.52
N PRO A 171 -7.34 30.97 10.96
CA PRO A 171 -7.49 31.32 12.37
C PRO A 171 -8.22 30.25 13.21
N THR A 172 -8.89 29.30 12.57
CA THR A 172 -9.53 28.15 13.23
C THR A 172 -8.57 26.96 13.41
N ALA A 173 -7.34 27.03 12.87
CA ALA A 173 -6.35 25.99 13.06
C ALA A 173 -5.88 25.96 14.52
N LEU A 174 -5.94 24.77 15.12
CA LEU A 174 -5.43 24.52 16.45
C LEU A 174 -3.95 24.20 16.32
N SER A 175 -3.07 25.14 16.68
CA SER A 175 -1.62 24.95 16.51
C SER A 175 -0.86 25.22 17.78
N HIS A 176 0.23 24.49 17.97
CA HIS A 176 1.15 24.75 19.05
C HIS A 176 2.57 24.38 18.67
N TRP A 177 3.51 24.97 19.39
CA TRP A 177 4.92 24.62 19.30
C TRP A 177 5.55 24.68 20.69
N ARG A 178 6.74 24.12 20.84
CA ARG A 178 7.56 24.30 22.04
C ARG A 178 8.70 25.28 21.74
N PRO A 179 8.83 26.41 22.47
CA PRO A 179 9.92 27.35 22.29
C PRO A 179 11.29 26.66 22.31
N GLY A 180 12.12 26.98 21.31
CA GLY A 180 13.46 26.40 21.16
C GLY A 180 13.49 25.00 20.56
N VAL A 181 12.36 24.45 20.11
CA VAL A 181 12.30 23.14 19.46
C VAL A 181 11.74 23.29 18.04
N PRO A 182 12.39 22.73 17.02
CA PRO A 182 12.14 23.09 15.64
C PRO A 182 10.96 22.30 15.05
N THR A 183 9.83 22.26 15.76
CA THR A 183 8.65 21.47 15.37
C THR A 183 7.35 22.20 15.67
N ILE A 184 6.35 22.05 14.81
CA ILE A 184 4.98 22.52 15.04
C ILE A 184 3.99 21.38 14.78
N GLY A 185 2.96 21.30 15.63
CA GLY A 185 1.77 20.48 15.41
C GLY A 185 0.58 21.38 15.13
N SER A 186 -0.21 21.06 14.11
CA SER A 186 -1.35 21.88 13.69
C SER A 186 -2.51 21.02 13.19
N TRP A 187 -3.74 21.36 13.57
CA TRP A 187 -4.98 20.69 13.16
C TRP A 187 -5.99 21.70 12.60
N LEU A 188 -6.55 21.39 11.44
CA LEU A 188 -7.63 22.16 10.82
C LEU A 188 -8.72 21.20 10.36
N THR A 189 -9.97 21.64 10.41
CA THR A 189 -11.09 20.87 9.88
C THR A 189 -11.58 21.44 8.57
N TRP A 190 -11.86 20.56 7.62
CA TRP A 190 -12.56 20.87 6.37
C TRP A 190 -13.72 19.90 6.22
N LYS A 191 -14.96 20.41 6.24
CA LYS A 191 -16.17 19.58 6.37
C LYS A 191 -15.97 18.56 7.51
N SER A 192 -16.20 17.28 7.25
CA SER A 192 -16.02 16.18 8.20
C SER A 192 -14.60 15.57 8.19
N VAL A 193 -13.61 16.22 7.58
CA VAL A 193 -12.22 15.76 7.51
C VAL A 193 -11.31 16.61 8.39
N VAL A 194 -10.49 15.97 9.22
CA VAL A 194 -9.41 16.61 9.95
C VAL A 194 -8.13 16.54 9.12
N ILE A 195 -7.51 17.69 8.90
CA ILE A 195 -6.18 17.86 8.32
C ILE A 195 -5.19 18.05 9.48
N ARG A 196 -4.31 17.09 9.67
CA ARG A 196 -3.21 17.16 10.63
C ARG A 196 -1.92 17.49 9.88
N ILE A 197 -1.19 18.49 10.36
CA ILE A 197 0.16 18.82 9.94
C ILE A 197 1.10 18.63 11.12
N TYR A 198 2.20 17.94 10.87
CA TYR A 198 3.38 17.97 11.72
C TYR A 198 4.58 18.34 10.87
N ALA A 199 5.29 19.36 11.31
CA ALA A 199 6.35 19.99 10.57
C ALA A 199 7.60 20.06 11.43
N ARG A 200 8.76 19.75 10.85
CA ARG A 200 10.09 19.85 11.47
C ARG A 200 11.03 20.59 10.52
N ILE A 201 11.88 21.44 11.07
CA ILE A 201 12.96 22.12 10.35
C ILE A 201 14.30 21.90 11.08
N PRO A 202 15.45 22.29 10.51
CA PRO A 202 16.76 22.05 11.15
C PRO A 202 16.99 22.86 12.43
N GLU A 203 16.54 24.12 12.47
CA GLU A 203 16.76 25.04 13.60
C GLU A 203 15.44 25.67 14.07
N PRO A 204 15.28 25.97 15.38
CA PRO A 204 14.04 26.54 15.89
C PRO A 204 13.71 27.91 15.26
N ASN A 205 12.73 27.93 14.37
CA ASN A 205 12.22 29.14 13.74
C ASN A 205 10.69 29.03 13.61
N LEU A 206 9.98 29.72 14.50
CA LEU A 206 8.52 29.69 14.57
C LEU A 206 7.88 30.24 13.29
N GLU A 207 8.41 31.34 12.74
CA GLU A 207 7.89 31.96 11.52
C GLU A 207 7.92 30.99 10.33
N ARG A 208 9.06 30.31 10.14
CA ARG A 208 9.21 29.31 9.07
C ARG A 208 8.28 28.10 9.26
N LEU A 209 8.07 27.66 10.49
CA LEU A 209 7.14 26.56 10.80
C LEU A 209 5.68 26.95 10.54
N VAL A 210 5.28 28.17 10.92
CA VAL A 210 3.95 28.72 10.63
C VAL A 210 3.75 28.90 9.12
N GLU A 211 4.77 29.36 8.40
CA GLU A 211 4.74 29.45 6.94
C GLU A 211 4.53 28.07 6.31
N MET A 212 5.29 27.05 6.72
CA MET A 212 5.15 25.70 6.18
C MET A 212 3.77 25.10 6.46
N ALA A 213 3.23 25.29 7.68
CA ALA A 213 1.85 24.90 8.01
C ALA A 213 0.81 25.65 7.15
N THR A 214 1.01 26.95 6.93
CA THR A 214 0.15 27.79 6.08
C THR A 214 0.12 27.28 4.64
N GLN A 215 1.29 27.00 4.05
CA GLN A 215 1.37 26.49 2.67
C GLN A 215 0.77 25.08 2.55
N ALA A 216 1.03 24.23 3.53
CA ALA A 216 0.44 22.90 3.59
C ALA A 216 -1.10 22.94 3.67
N TYR A 217 -1.68 23.82 4.50
CA TYR A 217 -3.13 23.98 4.52
C TYR A 217 -3.68 24.53 3.21
N ARG A 218 -3.02 25.51 2.60
CA ARG A 218 -3.42 26.07 1.30
C ARG A 218 -3.50 24.99 0.23
N ALA A 219 -2.44 24.23 0.06
CA ALA A 219 -2.36 23.15 -0.91
C ALA A 219 -3.39 22.06 -0.59
N GLN A 220 -3.46 21.63 0.67
CA GLN A 220 -4.32 20.51 1.07
C GLN A 220 -5.81 20.84 0.95
N LEU A 221 -6.22 22.07 1.28
CA LEU A 221 -7.59 22.53 1.10
C LEU A 221 -7.97 22.59 -0.38
N ALA A 222 -7.09 23.11 -1.25
CA ALA A 222 -7.31 23.13 -2.69
C ALA A 222 -7.50 21.71 -3.25
N ASN A 223 -6.68 20.75 -2.80
CA ASN A 223 -6.78 19.36 -3.26
C ASN A 223 -8.01 18.60 -2.71
N LEU A 224 -8.62 19.10 -1.64
CA LEU A 224 -9.86 18.57 -1.07
C LEU A 224 -11.13 19.15 -1.74
N GLU A 225 -11.05 20.22 -2.53
CA GLU A 225 -12.24 20.87 -3.11
C GLU A 225 -13.15 19.90 -3.89
N SER A 226 -12.56 18.94 -4.60
CA SER A 226 -13.27 17.91 -5.36
C SER A 226 -13.64 16.67 -4.56
N PHE A 227 -13.17 16.54 -3.31
CA PHE A 227 -13.45 15.40 -2.46
C PHE A 227 -14.85 15.49 -1.85
N THR A 228 -15.52 14.34 -1.77
CA THR A 228 -16.77 14.21 -1.00
C THR A 228 -16.57 13.08 0.01
N PRO A 229 -16.50 13.40 1.31
CA PRO A 229 -16.40 12.38 2.36
C PRO A 229 -17.59 11.42 2.28
N THR A 230 -17.31 10.13 2.47
CA THR A 230 -18.38 9.11 2.43
C THR A 230 -19.26 9.22 3.67
N PRO A 231 -20.60 9.35 3.52
CA PRO A 231 -21.50 9.26 4.67
C PRO A 231 -21.34 7.93 5.40
N GLU A 232 -21.38 7.95 6.74
CA GLU A 232 -21.16 6.73 7.55
C GLU A 232 -22.07 5.56 7.14
N ALA A 233 -23.33 5.84 6.80
CA ALA A 233 -24.29 4.84 6.38
C ALA A 233 -23.96 4.17 5.03
N GLU A 234 -23.23 4.87 4.15
CA GLU A 234 -22.82 4.39 2.83
C GLU A 234 -21.46 3.69 2.86
N LEU A 235 -20.68 3.89 3.94
CA LEU A 235 -19.34 3.33 4.08
C LEU A 235 -19.30 1.81 3.82
N PRO A 236 -20.21 0.97 4.35
CA PRO A 236 -20.18 -0.46 4.09
C PRO A 236 -20.41 -0.86 2.63
N SER A 237 -20.96 0.03 1.80
CA SER A 237 -21.25 -0.25 0.38
C SER A 237 -20.08 0.04 -0.56
N LEU A 238 -19.00 0.67 -0.06
CA LEU A 238 -17.82 0.94 -0.87
C LEU A 238 -17.15 -0.36 -1.31
N ARG A 239 -16.93 -0.49 -2.62
CA ARG A 239 -16.18 -1.58 -3.24
C ARG A 239 -14.70 -1.25 -3.24
N LEU A 240 -13.87 -2.20 -2.82
CA LEU A 240 -12.40 -2.06 -2.84
C LEU A 240 -11.85 -2.16 -4.25
N ASP A 241 -12.53 -2.89 -5.12
CA ASP A 241 -12.08 -3.24 -6.45
C ASP A 241 -13.26 -3.23 -7.41
N PRO A 242 -13.79 -2.03 -7.70
CA PRO A 242 -14.93 -1.90 -8.60
C PRO A 242 -14.65 -2.48 -10.00
N ASP A 243 -13.38 -2.56 -10.39
CA ASP A 243 -12.90 -2.99 -11.70
C ASP A 243 -12.42 -4.46 -11.74
N ASN A 244 -12.57 -5.22 -10.66
CA ASN A 244 -12.17 -6.63 -10.55
C ASN A 244 -10.69 -6.89 -10.91
N LEU A 245 -9.79 -6.02 -10.46
CA LEU A 245 -8.35 -6.15 -10.58
C LEU A 245 -7.75 -7.23 -9.68
N LEU A 246 -8.18 -7.37 -8.42
CA LEU A 246 -7.63 -8.34 -7.48
C LEU A 246 -7.91 -9.81 -7.85
N PRO A 247 -9.09 -10.18 -8.38
CA PRO A 247 -9.33 -11.54 -8.90
C PRO A 247 -8.35 -11.96 -10.00
N ARG A 248 -7.76 -11.00 -10.73
CA ARG A 248 -6.75 -11.28 -11.76
C ARG A 248 -5.40 -11.70 -11.16
N LEU A 249 -5.19 -11.58 -9.85
CA LEU A 249 -4.03 -12.11 -9.14
C LEU A 249 -4.32 -13.52 -8.61
N VAL A 250 -3.32 -14.41 -8.68
CA VAL A 250 -3.45 -15.78 -8.17
C VAL A 250 -3.76 -15.80 -6.68
N LYS A 251 -4.86 -16.45 -6.28
CA LYS A 251 -5.23 -16.59 -4.87
C LYS A 251 -4.24 -17.47 -4.11
N THR A 252 -3.69 -16.94 -3.01
CA THR A 252 -2.76 -17.68 -2.13
C THR A 252 -3.16 -17.64 -0.65
N GLY A 253 -4.29 -17.02 -0.32
CA GLY A 253 -4.74 -16.78 1.05
C GLY A 253 -6.17 -16.23 1.09
N ASP A 254 -6.61 -15.84 2.28
CA ASP A 254 -7.93 -15.24 2.50
C ASP A 254 -7.93 -13.75 2.15
N TYR A 255 -9.06 -13.28 1.62
CA TYR A 255 -9.26 -11.90 1.19
C TYR A 255 -9.74 -11.00 2.34
N ILE A 256 -8.90 -10.90 3.37
CA ILE A 256 -9.11 -9.97 4.48
C ILE A 256 -8.68 -8.58 4.00
N PRO A 257 -9.56 -7.54 4.06
CA PRO A 257 -9.17 -6.18 3.68
C PRO A 257 -7.99 -5.70 4.52
N ASP A 258 -6.85 -5.45 3.87
CA ASP A 258 -5.61 -5.03 4.50
C ASP A 258 -4.85 -4.12 3.53
N ASP A 259 -4.40 -2.97 4.00
CA ASP A 259 -3.72 -2.00 3.15
C ASP A 259 -2.41 -2.53 2.55
N ARG A 260 -1.72 -3.45 3.23
CA ARG A 260 -0.43 -3.97 2.78
C ARG A 260 -0.60 -5.25 1.97
N ASP A 261 -1.52 -6.09 2.39
CA ASP A 261 -1.68 -7.44 1.85
C ASP A 261 -2.83 -7.56 0.84
N PHE A 262 -3.85 -6.70 0.84
CA PHE A 262 -4.99 -6.89 -0.04
C PHE A 262 -5.78 -5.59 -0.30
N ALA A 263 -5.36 -4.85 -1.34
CA ALA A 263 -5.94 -3.55 -1.68
C ALA A 263 -5.73 -3.16 -3.15
N VAL A 264 -6.60 -2.30 -3.68
CA VAL A 264 -6.41 -1.63 -4.97
C VAL A 264 -6.09 -0.16 -4.74
N TYR A 265 -5.05 0.30 -5.40
CA TYR A 265 -4.55 1.65 -5.32
C TYR A 265 -4.68 2.36 -6.67
N SER A 266 -5.00 3.66 -6.63
CA SER A 266 -4.65 4.53 -7.74
C SER A 266 -3.13 4.78 -7.77
N PRO A 267 -2.58 5.16 -8.94
CA PRO A 267 -1.16 5.50 -9.05
C PRO A 267 -0.72 6.59 -8.08
N ARG A 268 -1.58 7.57 -7.81
CA ARG A 268 -1.32 8.67 -6.87
C ARG A 268 -1.19 8.16 -5.44
N THR A 269 -2.19 7.42 -4.94
CA THR A 269 -2.13 6.87 -3.58
C THR A 269 -0.95 5.90 -3.41
N PHE A 270 -0.67 5.06 -4.40
CA PHE A 270 0.43 4.09 -4.30
C PHE A 270 1.81 4.77 -4.31
N ALA A 271 1.98 5.85 -5.07
CA ALA A 271 3.24 6.59 -5.12
C ALA A 271 3.62 7.20 -3.76
N LEU A 272 2.66 7.56 -2.91
CA LEU A 272 2.93 8.05 -1.55
C LEU A 272 3.56 6.98 -0.62
N LEU A 273 3.53 5.70 -1.02
CA LEU A 273 4.10 4.61 -0.24
C LEU A 273 5.60 4.41 -0.47
N VAL A 274 6.18 5.03 -1.51
CA VAL A 274 7.57 4.79 -1.94
C VAL A 274 8.51 5.96 -1.62
N GLY A 275 9.82 5.73 -1.73
CA GLY A 275 10.85 6.70 -1.33
C GLY A 275 10.94 7.96 -2.19
N LYS A 276 10.39 7.95 -3.41
CA LYS A 276 10.36 9.10 -4.33
C LYS A 276 8.95 9.26 -4.94
N PRO A 277 7.97 9.78 -4.18
CA PRO A 277 6.58 9.76 -4.60
C PRO A 277 6.31 10.45 -5.93
N THR A 278 6.82 11.66 -6.14
CA THR A 278 6.56 12.44 -7.37
C THR A 278 7.17 11.80 -8.60
N GLU A 279 8.41 11.29 -8.47
CA GLU A 279 9.08 10.55 -9.54
C GLU A 279 8.34 9.26 -9.87
N ALA A 280 7.87 8.52 -8.86
CA ALA A 280 7.09 7.30 -9.04
C ALA A 280 5.75 7.57 -9.74
N LEU A 281 5.03 8.63 -9.34
CA LEU A 281 3.78 9.02 -10.00
C LEU A 281 4.01 9.40 -11.46
N ALA A 282 5.05 10.18 -11.75
CA ALA A 282 5.42 10.53 -13.11
C ALA A 282 5.73 9.27 -13.93
N ALA A 283 6.50 8.33 -13.37
CA ALA A 283 6.81 7.07 -14.03
C ALA A 283 5.56 6.22 -14.29
N TYR A 284 4.64 6.11 -13.31
CA TYR A 284 3.37 5.42 -13.52
C TYR A 284 2.58 6.03 -14.68
N SER A 285 2.49 7.36 -14.75
CA SER A 285 1.84 8.06 -15.85
C SER A 285 2.55 7.83 -17.19
N THR A 286 3.89 7.89 -17.22
CA THR A 286 4.69 7.68 -18.43
C THR A 286 4.46 6.28 -18.99
N HIS A 287 4.35 5.26 -18.15
CA HIS A 287 4.09 3.88 -18.56
C HIS A 287 2.60 3.52 -18.67
N GLY A 288 1.71 4.50 -18.52
CA GLY A 288 0.26 4.29 -18.66
C GLY A 288 -0.35 3.41 -17.57
N ILE A 289 0.25 3.31 -16.38
CA ILE A 289 -0.31 2.57 -15.24
C ILE A 289 -1.51 3.35 -14.68
N THR A 290 -2.66 2.68 -14.60
CA THR A 290 -3.94 3.30 -14.19
C THR A 290 -4.49 2.77 -12.86
N ALA A 291 -4.06 1.58 -12.44
CA ALA A 291 -4.42 1.00 -11.15
C ALA A 291 -3.38 -0.04 -10.72
N ILE A 292 -3.24 -0.23 -9.42
CA ILE A 292 -2.27 -1.14 -8.81
C ILE A 292 -2.99 -2.02 -7.80
N GLY A 293 -3.17 -3.29 -8.12
CA GLY A 293 -3.70 -4.29 -7.21
C GLY A 293 -2.58 -4.92 -6.41
N VAL A 294 -2.78 -5.09 -5.10
CA VAL A 294 -1.84 -5.76 -4.19
C VAL A 294 -2.54 -6.97 -3.58
N SER A 295 -1.89 -8.13 -3.68
CA SER A 295 -2.32 -9.37 -3.04
C SER A 295 -1.09 -10.09 -2.46
N HIS A 296 -0.84 -9.88 -1.18
CA HIS A 296 0.34 -10.29 -0.43
C HIS A 296 1.63 -9.87 -1.17
N ASN A 297 2.47 -10.84 -1.49
CA ASN A 297 3.70 -10.71 -2.25
C ASN A 297 3.48 -10.60 -3.78
N LYS A 298 2.32 -10.11 -4.24
CA LYS A 298 2.00 -9.97 -5.65
C LYS A 298 1.40 -8.60 -5.93
N PHE A 299 1.78 -8.05 -7.06
CA PHE A 299 1.32 -6.76 -7.54
C PHE A 299 0.77 -6.93 -8.95
N LEU A 300 -0.32 -6.24 -9.28
CA LEU A 300 -0.87 -6.17 -10.62
C LEU A 300 -0.96 -4.72 -11.05
N PHE A 301 -0.28 -4.37 -12.13
CA PHE A 301 -0.30 -3.04 -12.71
C PHE A 301 -1.20 -3.07 -13.93
N ARG A 302 -2.35 -2.40 -13.87
CA ARG A 302 -3.23 -2.21 -15.03
C ARG A 302 -2.70 -1.09 -15.91
N LEU A 303 -2.63 -1.32 -17.21
CA LEU A 303 -2.19 -0.39 -18.22
C LEU A 303 -3.38 0.20 -18.98
N ALA A 304 -3.30 1.48 -19.34
CA ALA A 304 -4.26 2.12 -20.23
C ALA A 304 -4.14 1.59 -21.67
N ASP A 305 -2.93 1.19 -22.07
CA ASP A 305 -2.61 0.69 -23.41
C ASP A 305 -1.75 -0.58 -23.30
N PRO A 306 -2.30 -1.75 -23.69
CA PRO A 306 -1.56 -3.01 -23.78
C PRO A 306 -0.26 -2.93 -24.60
N ALA A 307 -0.18 -2.03 -25.59
CA ALA A 307 1.02 -1.88 -26.42
C ALA A 307 2.25 -1.41 -25.64
N ARG A 308 2.06 -0.89 -24.41
CA ARG A 308 3.13 -0.42 -23.53
C ARG A 308 3.60 -1.46 -22.52
N ALA A 309 3.11 -2.70 -22.62
CA ALA A 309 3.43 -3.75 -21.67
C ALA A 309 4.94 -4.02 -21.55
N ASP A 310 5.66 -4.02 -22.67
CA ASP A 310 7.12 -4.25 -22.67
C ASP A 310 7.87 -3.11 -21.95
N GLU A 311 7.53 -1.85 -22.25
CA GLU A 311 8.10 -0.68 -21.55
C GLU A 311 7.79 -0.70 -20.05
N ALA A 312 6.58 -1.11 -19.67
CA ALA A 312 6.18 -1.22 -18.27
C ALA A 312 6.95 -2.36 -17.57
N VAL A 313 7.18 -3.50 -18.22
CA VAL A 313 8.01 -4.59 -17.70
C VAL A 313 9.44 -4.11 -17.47
N GLU A 314 10.04 -3.40 -18.42
CA GLU A 314 11.40 -2.86 -18.28
C GLU A 314 11.52 -1.91 -17.08
N TYR A 315 10.56 -1.00 -16.91
CA TYR A 315 10.49 -0.11 -15.75
C TYR A 315 10.30 -0.86 -14.43
N LEU A 316 9.34 -1.80 -14.37
CA LEU A 316 9.07 -2.57 -13.16
C LEU A 316 10.22 -3.52 -12.78
N ALA A 317 11.08 -3.86 -13.75
CA ALA A 317 12.31 -4.58 -13.53
C ALA A 317 13.43 -3.69 -12.96
N SER A 318 13.50 -2.41 -13.30
CA SER A 318 14.53 -1.51 -12.75
C SER A 318 14.17 -0.93 -11.37
N GLY A 319 12.88 -0.80 -11.06
CA GLY A 319 12.38 -0.06 -9.89
C GLY A 319 12.47 -0.70 -8.51
N ASP A 320 13.49 -1.52 -8.21
CA ASP A 320 13.72 -2.05 -6.84
C ASP A 320 15.12 -1.65 -6.35
N GLU A 321 15.28 -0.38 -5.97
CA GLU A 321 16.57 0.26 -5.66
C GLU A 321 17.35 -0.44 -4.52
N GLN A 322 16.67 -1.21 -3.67
CA GLN A 322 17.29 -1.88 -2.52
C GLN A 322 17.91 -3.23 -2.85
N LEU A 323 17.56 -3.83 -4.01
CA LEU A 323 17.99 -5.17 -4.37
C LEU A 323 18.53 -5.18 -5.79
N GLU A 324 19.80 -5.57 -5.93
CA GLU A 324 20.37 -5.83 -7.24
C GLU A 324 19.82 -7.16 -7.79
N TYR A 325 18.86 -7.07 -8.70
CA TYR A 325 18.30 -8.21 -9.40
C TYR A 325 19.04 -8.49 -10.71
N VAL A 326 19.36 -9.76 -10.95
CA VAL A 326 19.89 -10.22 -12.24
C VAL A 326 18.90 -11.12 -12.95
N PRO A 327 18.80 -11.07 -14.29
CA PRO A 327 17.95 -11.96 -15.06
C PRO A 327 18.27 -13.44 -14.82
N MET A 328 17.25 -14.28 -14.89
CA MET A 328 17.35 -15.74 -14.90
C MET A 328 16.37 -16.32 -15.91
N SER A 329 16.49 -17.62 -16.21
CA SER A 329 15.56 -18.26 -17.15
C SER A 329 14.12 -18.13 -16.65
N GLY A 330 13.21 -17.68 -17.52
CA GLY A 330 11.78 -17.59 -17.25
C GLY A 330 11.10 -18.96 -17.20
N VAL A 331 9.76 -18.98 -17.29
CA VAL A 331 9.00 -20.22 -17.38
C VAL A 331 9.04 -20.74 -18.82
N SER A 332 9.43 -22.00 -19.01
CA SER A 332 9.56 -22.60 -20.35
C SER A 332 8.22 -22.57 -21.10
N GLY A 333 8.24 -22.13 -22.36
CA GLY A 333 7.05 -22.09 -23.22
C GLY A 333 6.08 -20.94 -22.94
N LEU A 334 6.41 -20.00 -22.05
CA LEU A 334 5.60 -18.80 -21.79
C LEU A 334 6.29 -17.55 -22.31
N GLU A 335 5.68 -16.94 -23.33
CA GLU A 335 6.03 -15.59 -23.78
C GLU A 335 5.54 -14.56 -22.75
N GLY A 336 6.20 -13.40 -22.65
CA GLY A 336 5.80 -12.34 -21.70
C GLY A 336 6.10 -12.63 -20.21
N VAL A 337 6.86 -13.69 -19.90
CA VAL A 337 7.29 -14.02 -18.53
C VAL A 337 8.81 -13.86 -18.38
N THR A 338 9.23 -12.89 -17.58
CA THR A 338 10.64 -12.58 -17.32
C THR A 338 10.94 -12.72 -15.84
N CYS A 339 11.94 -13.53 -15.48
CA CYS A 339 12.27 -13.81 -14.08
C CYS A 339 13.65 -13.28 -13.70
N TYR A 340 13.78 -12.92 -12.43
CA TYR A 340 14.98 -12.34 -11.86
C TYR A 340 15.27 -12.94 -10.48
N ARG A 341 16.54 -12.94 -10.10
CA ARG A 341 17.01 -13.28 -8.75
C ARG A 341 17.77 -12.12 -8.16
N ALA A 342 17.50 -11.78 -6.91
CA ALA A 342 18.34 -10.84 -6.17
C ALA A 342 19.74 -11.45 -6.01
N GLN A 343 20.80 -10.65 -6.06
CA GLN A 343 22.15 -11.15 -5.79
C GLN A 343 22.35 -11.39 -4.29
N GLN A 344 21.80 -10.53 -3.45
CA GLN A 344 21.87 -10.60 -1.99
C GLN A 344 20.45 -10.63 -1.38
N PRO A 345 20.25 -11.22 -0.19
CA PRO A 345 18.99 -11.08 0.52
C PRO A 345 18.79 -9.62 0.96
N SER A 346 17.53 -9.17 1.04
CA SER A 346 17.26 -7.85 1.63
C SER A 346 17.58 -7.86 3.12
N THR A 347 18.29 -6.85 3.59
CA THR A 347 18.51 -6.61 5.02
C THR A 347 17.40 -5.78 5.65
N MET A 348 16.52 -5.20 4.84
CA MET A 348 15.46 -4.26 5.27
C MET A 348 14.04 -4.79 5.06
N GLN A 349 13.83 -5.71 4.12
CA GLN A 349 12.52 -6.30 3.81
C GLN A 349 12.43 -7.71 4.42
N LYS A 350 11.34 -7.99 5.15
CA LYS A 350 11.09 -9.31 5.75
C LYS A 350 10.35 -10.24 4.77
N GLU A 351 9.73 -9.67 3.75
CA GLU A 351 8.91 -10.32 2.76
C GLU A 351 9.74 -11.19 1.82
N ALA A 352 9.08 -12.14 1.16
CA ALA A 352 9.71 -12.98 0.15
C ALA A 352 10.14 -12.13 -1.05
N ARG A 353 11.44 -11.90 -1.21
CA ARG A 353 12.02 -11.01 -2.24
C ARG A 353 13.27 -11.60 -2.90
N ARG A 354 13.59 -12.88 -2.69
CA ARG A 354 14.79 -13.46 -3.30
C ARG A 354 14.65 -13.65 -4.80
N PHE A 355 13.47 -14.06 -5.25
CA PHE A 355 13.14 -14.29 -6.64
C PHE A 355 11.89 -13.50 -7.00
N ARG A 356 11.82 -13.02 -8.24
CA ARG A 356 10.63 -12.37 -8.78
C ARG A 356 10.43 -12.71 -10.24
N CYS A 357 9.19 -12.70 -10.70
CA CYS A 357 8.86 -12.73 -12.12
C CYS A 357 7.89 -11.60 -12.46
N LEU A 358 8.07 -11.04 -13.65
CA LEU A 358 7.17 -10.11 -14.30
C LEU A 358 6.42 -10.87 -15.39
N ILE A 359 5.11 -10.67 -15.44
CA ILE A 359 4.19 -11.37 -16.33
C ILE A 359 3.36 -10.31 -17.06
N ALA A 360 3.68 -10.05 -18.32
CA ALA A 360 2.91 -9.17 -19.19
C ALA A 360 1.89 -9.99 -20.00
N ARG A 361 0.60 -9.65 -19.86
CA ARG A 361 -0.47 -10.27 -20.67
C ARG A 361 -1.67 -9.33 -20.76
N GLY A 362 -2.09 -9.02 -21.99
CA GLY A 362 -3.19 -8.09 -22.24
C GLY A 362 -2.86 -6.68 -21.72
N ASP A 363 -3.79 -6.08 -21.00
CA ASP A 363 -3.69 -4.75 -20.40
C ASP A 363 -3.01 -4.75 -19.02
N ALA A 364 -2.29 -5.80 -18.63
CA ALA A 364 -1.71 -5.87 -17.30
C ALA A 364 -0.30 -6.47 -17.25
N VAL A 365 0.46 -6.00 -16.25
CA VAL A 365 1.72 -6.58 -15.83
C VAL A 365 1.60 -7.03 -14.38
N ALA A 366 1.71 -8.33 -14.13
CA ALA A 366 1.81 -8.86 -12.78
C ALA A 366 3.27 -8.98 -12.35
N ARG A 367 3.55 -8.70 -11.08
CA ARG A 367 4.84 -8.91 -10.44
C ARG A 367 4.64 -9.81 -9.24
N VAL A 368 5.26 -10.98 -9.26
CA VAL A 368 5.16 -11.99 -8.19
C VAL A 368 6.53 -12.21 -7.57
N PHE A 369 6.57 -12.48 -6.27
CA PHE A 369 7.81 -12.73 -5.55
C PHE A 369 7.80 -14.07 -4.80
N SER A 370 8.97 -14.66 -4.57
CA SER A 370 9.15 -15.81 -3.66
C SER A 370 10.57 -15.84 -3.08
N ASN A 371 10.77 -16.67 -2.06
CA ASN A 371 12.08 -17.02 -1.54
C ASN A 371 12.64 -18.33 -2.14
N GLN A 372 11.85 -19.03 -2.97
CA GLN A 372 12.24 -20.27 -3.62
C GLN A 372 12.08 -20.17 -5.14
N GLU A 373 13.07 -20.66 -5.88
CA GLU A 373 13.09 -20.55 -7.34
C GLU A 373 11.97 -21.36 -8.02
N SER A 374 11.73 -22.59 -7.57
CA SER A 374 10.66 -23.43 -8.12
C SER A 374 9.28 -22.81 -7.87
N ASP A 375 9.08 -22.28 -6.67
CA ASP A 375 7.83 -21.66 -6.25
C ASP A 375 7.50 -20.40 -7.07
N VAL A 376 8.48 -19.49 -7.30
CA VAL A 376 8.21 -18.29 -8.12
C VAL A 376 7.83 -18.65 -9.56
N ARG A 377 8.41 -19.73 -10.11
CA ARG A 377 8.11 -20.19 -11.48
C ARG A 377 6.72 -20.80 -11.57
N GLN A 378 6.33 -21.62 -10.59
CA GLN A 378 4.98 -22.18 -10.48
C GLN A 378 3.93 -21.08 -10.32
N LEU A 379 4.20 -20.10 -9.44
CA LEU A 379 3.34 -18.94 -9.25
C LEU A 379 3.25 -18.08 -10.52
N ALA A 380 4.36 -17.84 -11.22
CA ALA A 380 4.37 -17.11 -12.49
C ALA A 380 3.58 -17.84 -13.60
N ALA A 381 3.69 -19.17 -13.68
CA ALA A 381 2.92 -19.97 -14.61
C ALA A 381 1.40 -19.87 -14.32
N ALA A 382 1.01 -19.98 -13.05
CA ALA A 382 -0.37 -19.83 -12.62
C ALA A 382 -0.90 -18.41 -12.88
N GLN A 383 -0.07 -17.39 -12.61
CA GLN A 383 -0.40 -16.00 -12.84
C GLN A 383 -0.56 -15.67 -14.33
N TYR A 384 0.28 -16.25 -15.19
CA TYR A 384 0.12 -16.14 -16.63
C TYR A 384 -1.20 -16.75 -17.08
N ALA A 385 -1.59 -17.92 -16.55
CA ALA A 385 -2.87 -18.55 -16.86
C ALA A 385 -4.06 -17.68 -16.42
N ALA A 386 -4.04 -17.19 -15.18
CA ALA A 386 -5.10 -16.34 -14.62
C ALA A 386 -5.32 -15.04 -15.42
N LEU A 387 -4.27 -14.39 -15.92
CA LEU A 387 -4.41 -13.19 -16.76
C LEU A 387 -4.99 -13.46 -18.15
N GLY A 388 -5.00 -14.72 -18.59
CA GLY A 388 -5.58 -15.13 -19.86
C GLY A 388 -7.00 -15.64 -19.79
N ASP A 389 -7.57 -15.68 -18.59
CA ASP A 389 -8.92 -16.14 -18.37
C ASP A 389 -9.88 -15.03 -18.83
N GLU A 390 -10.54 -15.23 -19.97
CA GLU A 390 -11.44 -14.24 -20.60
C GLU A 390 -12.84 -14.18 -19.95
N ARG A 391 -13.04 -14.86 -18.82
CA ARG A 391 -14.34 -14.95 -18.14
C ARG A 391 -14.82 -13.62 -17.55
#